data_AF-A0A1Q7PBY0-F1
#
_entry.id   AF-A0A1Q7PBY0-F1
#
_cell.length_a   1.000
_cell.length_b   1.000
_cell.length_c   1.000
_cell.angle_alpha   90.00
_cell.angle_beta   90.00
_cell.angle_gamma   90.00
#
_symmetry.space_group_name_H-M   'P 1'
#
loop_
_entity.id
_entity.type
_entity.pdbx_description
1 polymer ?
#
loop_
_entity_poly.entity_id
_entity_poly.type
_entity_poly.pdbx_seq_one_letter_code
_entity_poly.pdbx_strand_id
1 'polypeptide(L)'
;MRWRAVFLGAAVILSVGSLQAALAQVKSPPGGTTPGGAIFDRLRDSTTRPVPQTPPPTVRAPDMLWVPDRYVQVPGADTPMMVPGHWERRLSDHEVFAPPLTGRTPQGDIINFPAGTRPPVEERQAP
;
A
#
# COMPACT_ATOMS: atom_id res chain seq x y z
N MET A 1 -57.19 -48.93 -73.90
CA MET A 1 -55.88 -48.35 -73.54
C MET A 1 -55.69 -47.09 -74.38
N ARG A 2 -55.57 -45.91 -73.76
CA ARG A 2 -54.95 -44.68 -74.28
C ARG A 2 -55.19 -43.55 -73.27
N TRP A 3 -54.22 -43.43 -72.36
CA TRP A 3 -54.06 -42.36 -71.38
C TRP A 3 -54.13 -40.98 -72.04
N ARG A 4 -54.77 -40.02 -71.36
CA ARG A 4 -54.61 -38.59 -71.64
C ARG A 4 -53.74 -37.97 -70.55
N ALA A 5 -52.80 -37.18 -71.04
CA ALA A 5 -51.58 -36.76 -70.36
C ALA A 5 -51.80 -35.69 -69.29
N VAL A 6 -50.90 -35.76 -68.31
CA VAL A 6 -50.56 -34.75 -67.31
C VAL A 6 -50.02 -33.49 -68.00
N PHE A 7 -50.43 -32.31 -67.53
CA PHE A 7 -49.65 -31.08 -67.71
C PHE A 7 -49.39 -30.43 -66.35
N LEU A 8 -48.09 -30.31 -66.05
CA LEU A 8 -47.49 -29.59 -64.95
C LEU A 8 -47.91 -28.10 -64.97
N GLY A 9 -48.27 -27.57 -63.81
CA GLY A 9 -48.32 -26.14 -63.55
C GLY A 9 -47.37 -25.80 -62.40
N ALA A 10 -46.11 -25.53 -62.72
CA ALA A 10 -45.14 -24.97 -61.78
C ALA A 10 -45.33 -23.45 -61.71
N ALA A 11 -45.74 -22.92 -60.55
CA ALA A 11 -45.72 -21.49 -60.28
C ALA A 11 -44.64 -21.20 -59.23
N VAL A 12 -43.49 -20.76 -59.73
CA VAL A 12 -42.36 -20.26 -58.95
C VAL A 12 -42.76 -18.90 -58.36
N ILE A 13 -42.95 -18.82 -57.04
CA ILE A 13 -43.16 -17.55 -56.34
C ILE A 13 -41.79 -16.92 -56.06
N LEU A 14 -41.46 -15.89 -56.83
CA LEU A 14 -40.26 -15.05 -56.67
C LEU A 14 -40.45 -14.06 -55.51
N SER A 15 -39.74 -14.31 -54.42
CA SER A 15 -38.63 -13.46 -53.96
C SER A 15 -38.82 -11.93 -53.90
N VAL A 16 -39.52 -11.39 -52.89
CA VAL A 16 -39.24 -10.04 -52.36
C VAL A 16 -39.61 -10.01 -50.86
N GLY A 17 -38.67 -10.31 -49.96
CA GLY A 17 -38.95 -10.15 -48.53
C GLY A 17 -37.89 -10.65 -47.54
N SER A 18 -36.94 -11.49 -47.97
CA SER A 18 -36.00 -12.12 -47.03
C SER A 18 -34.73 -11.32 -46.74
N LEU A 19 -34.47 -10.20 -47.43
CA LEU A 19 -33.20 -9.48 -47.23
C LEU A 19 -33.13 -8.66 -45.93
N GLN A 20 -34.26 -8.29 -45.33
CA GLN A 20 -34.27 -7.43 -44.14
C GLN A 20 -34.17 -8.22 -42.82
N ALA A 21 -34.58 -9.49 -42.80
CA ALA A 21 -34.49 -10.32 -41.59
C ALA A 21 -33.08 -10.88 -41.34
N ALA A 22 -32.26 -11.02 -42.38
CA ALA A 22 -30.90 -11.55 -42.28
C ALA A 22 -29.88 -10.54 -41.71
N LEU A 23 -30.16 -9.24 -41.77
CA LEU A 23 -29.24 -8.20 -41.28
C LEU A 23 -29.46 -7.82 -39.80
N ALA A 24 -30.59 -8.21 -39.21
CA ALA A 24 -30.94 -7.83 -37.84
C ALA A 24 -30.52 -8.85 -36.76
N GLN A 25 -29.90 -9.97 -37.15
CA GLN A 25 -29.55 -11.07 -36.23
C GLN A 25 -28.03 -11.20 -35.99
N VAL A 26 -27.25 -10.13 -36.10
CA VAL A 26 -25.91 -10.11 -35.49
C VAL A 26 -26.06 -9.66 -34.04
N LYS A 27 -26.55 -10.57 -33.20
CA LYS A 27 -26.32 -10.45 -31.76
C LYS A 27 -24.84 -10.76 -31.55
N SER A 28 -24.03 -9.72 -31.34
CA SER A 28 -22.64 -9.89 -30.95
C SER A 28 -22.57 -10.85 -29.76
N PRO A 29 -21.78 -11.94 -29.83
CA PRO A 29 -21.60 -12.83 -28.70
C PRO A 29 -21.09 -12.02 -27.51
N PRO A 30 -21.52 -12.33 -26.28
CA PRO A 30 -20.95 -11.72 -25.09
C PRO A 30 -19.51 -12.22 -24.91
N GLY A 31 -18.56 -11.60 -25.62
CA GLY A 31 -17.13 -11.88 -25.51
C GLY A 31 -16.67 -13.25 -26.03
N GLY A 32 -15.42 -13.30 -26.50
CA GLY A 32 -14.61 -14.52 -26.62
C GLY A 32 -15.14 -15.74 -27.39
N THR A 33 -15.37 -15.65 -28.71
CA THR A 33 -15.41 -16.86 -29.58
C THR A 33 -14.65 -16.73 -30.90
N THR A 34 -14.05 -15.57 -31.18
CA THR A 34 -13.12 -15.37 -32.31
C THR A 34 -11.69 -15.17 -31.80
N PRO A 35 -10.65 -15.59 -32.55
CA PRO A 35 -9.25 -15.41 -32.14
C PRO A 35 -8.89 -13.95 -31.77
N GLY A 36 -9.54 -12.97 -32.40
CA GLY A 36 -9.38 -11.55 -32.06
C GLY A 36 -9.99 -11.16 -30.70
N GLY A 37 -11.14 -11.72 -30.32
CA GLY A 37 -11.79 -11.44 -29.03
C GLY A 37 -10.97 -11.92 -27.83
N ALA A 38 -10.34 -13.09 -27.96
CA ALA A 38 -9.48 -13.66 -26.91
C ALA A 38 -8.26 -12.79 -26.57
N ILE A 39 -7.75 -12.00 -27.53
CA ILE A 39 -6.64 -11.07 -27.30
C ILE A 39 -7.09 -9.89 -26.44
N PHE A 40 -8.27 -9.33 -26.72
CA PHE A 40 -8.81 -8.21 -25.94
C PHE A 40 -9.23 -8.63 -24.53
N ASP A 41 -9.77 -9.84 -24.35
CA ASP A 41 -10.06 -10.38 -23.02
C ASP A 41 -8.78 -10.59 -22.22
N ARG A 42 -7.72 -11.15 -22.82
CA ARG A 42 -6.42 -11.29 -22.16
C ARG A 42 -5.80 -9.94 -21.81
N LEU A 43 -5.91 -8.94 -22.68
CA LEU A 43 -5.42 -7.60 -22.42
C LEU A 43 -6.18 -6.97 -21.25
N ARG A 44 -7.52 -7.07 -21.25
CA ARG A 44 -8.36 -6.61 -20.15
C ARG A 44 -7.96 -7.29 -18.85
N ASP A 45 -7.90 -8.62 -18.81
CA ASP A 45 -7.54 -9.36 -17.61
C ASP A 45 -6.13 -9.01 -17.11
N SER A 46 -5.18 -8.76 -18.01
CA SER A 46 -3.82 -8.34 -17.64
C SER A 46 -3.76 -6.92 -17.04
N THR A 47 -4.69 -6.05 -17.46
CA THR A 47 -4.70 -4.62 -17.09
C THR A 47 -5.65 -4.30 -15.94
N THR A 48 -6.66 -5.13 -15.71
CA THR A 48 -7.65 -4.96 -14.65
C THR A 48 -7.48 -5.96 -13.50
N ARG A 49 -6.51 -6.89 -13.59
CA ARG A 49 -6.21 -7.82 -12.50
C ARG A 49 -5.93 -7.01 -11.21
N PRO A 50 -6.66 -7.30 -10.13
CA PRO A 50 -6.38 -6.69 -8.83
C PRO A 50 -4.95 -6.97 -8.38
N VAL A 51 -4.29 -5.96 -7.83
CA VAL A 51 -2.96 -6.11 -7.23
C VAL A 51 -3.09 -6.99 -5.98
N PRO A 52 -2.24 -8.03 -5.80
CA PRO A 52 -2.20 -8.80 -4.57
C PRO A 52 -2.03 -7.87 -3.36
N GLN A 53 -2.97 -7.93 -2.42
CA GLN A 53 -2.90 -7.15 -1.19
C GLN A 53 -2.06 -7.92 -0.17
N THR A 54 -1.06 -7.27 0.41
CA THR A 54 -0.35 -7.79 1.59
C THR A 54 -0.86 -7.09 2.84
N PRO A 55 -0.97 -7.78 3.99
CA PRO A 55 -1.27 -7.12 5.25
C PRO A 55 -0.25 -6.00 5.54
N PRO A 56 -0.66 -4.90 6.20
CA PRO A 56 0.28 -3.90 6.67
C PRO A 56 1.35 -4.54 7.56
N PRO A 57 2.62 -4.10 7.49
CA PRO A 57 3.65 -4.58 8.40
C PRO A 57 3.27 -4.22 9.84
N THR A 58 3.52 -5.14 10.77
CA THR A 58 3.49 -4.80 12.20
C THR A 58 4.72 -3.96 12.51
N VAL A 59 4.55 -2.65 12.68
CA VAL A 59 5.64 -1.75 13.06
C VAL A 59 5.78 -1.79 14.58
N ARG A 60 6.91 -2.31 15.07
CA ARG A 60 7.30 -2.17 16.48
C ARG A 60 8.01 -0.83 16.65
N ALA A 61 7.80 -0.17 17.79
CA ALA A 61 8.64 0.95 18.19
C ALA A 61 10.13 0.53 18.18
N PRO A 62 11.05 1.39 17.74
CA PRO A 62 12.47 1.11 17.81
C PRO A 62 12.91 0.77 19.24
N ASP A 63 13.77 -0.23 19.38
CA ASP A 63 14.37 -0.58 20.67
C ASP A 63 15.37 0.50 21.14
N MET A 64 15.84 1.37 20.23
CA MET A 64 16.78 2.45 20.50
C MET A 64 16.18 3.79 20.07
N LEU A 65 16.29 4.79 20.93
CA LEU A 65 15.79 6.16 20.75
C LEU A 65 16.98 7.12 20.72
N TRP A 66 17.05 7.95 19.68
CA TRP A 66 18.06 9.02 19.63
C TRP A 66 17.56 10.22 20.41
N VAL A 67 18.35 10.63 21.41
CA VAL A 67 18.18 11.88 22.13
C VAL A 67 19.15 12.89 21.54
N PRO A 68 18.68 14.02 20.96
CA PRO A 68 19.55 15.07 20.46
C PRO A 68 20.34 15.79 21.57
N ASP A 69 21.33 16.59 21.17
CA ASP A 69 21.99 17.52 22.07
C ASP A 69 20.96 18.42 22.77
N ARG A 70 21.07 18.60 24.09
CA ARG A 70 20.16 19.48 24.85
C ARG A 70 20.87 20.23 25.96
N TYR A 71 20.39 21.43 26.21
CA TYR A 71 20.75 22.19 27.41
C TYR A 71 19.79 21.85 28.54
N VAL A 72 20.32 21.43 29.68
CA VAL A 72 19.56 20.92 30.81
C VAL A 72 19.84 21.73 32.05
N GLN A 73 18.79 22.21 32.71
CA GLN A 73 18.93 22.83 34.02
C GLN A 73 19.01 21.71 35.07
N VAL A 74 20.17 21.57 35.71
CA VAL A 74 20.38 20.62 36.81
C VAL A 74 20.31 21.36 38.13
N PRO A 75 19.63 20.82 39.16
CA PRO A 75 19.64 21.41 40.49
C PRO A 75 21.08 21.60 41.00
N GLY A 76 21.42 22.81 41.41
CA GLY A 76 22.77 23.17 41.89
C GLY A 76 23.73 23.67 40.82
N ALA A 77 23.34 23.67 39.54
CA ALA A 77 24.09 24.38 38.50
C ALA A 77 23.46 25.76 38.24
N ASP A 78 24.28 26.81 38.19
CA ASP A 78 23.80 28.18 37.94
C ASP A 78 23.39 28.41 36.48
N THR A 79 23.91 27.59 35.56
CA THR A 79 23.64 27.68 34.12
C THR A 79 23.24 26.33 33.55
N PRO A 80 22.39 26.31 32.50
CA PRO A 80 22.06 25.08 31.81
C PRO A 80 23.32 24.41 31.25
N MET A 81 23.46 23.11 31.49
CA MET A 81 24.58 22.34 30.98
C MET A 81 24.23 21.66 29.66
N MET A 82 25.19 21.64 28.72
CA MET A 82 25.07 20.91 27.48
C MET A 82 25.25 19.41 27.74
N VAL A 83 24.30 18.61 27.27
CA VAL A 83 24.36 17.15 27.27
C VAL A 83 24.41 16.69 25.82
N PRO A 84 25.48 16.00 25.40
CA PRO A 84 25.61 15.51 24.04
C PRO A 84 24.52 14.51 23.66
N GLY A 85 24.22 14.44 22.38
CA GLY A 85 23.30 13.50 21.81
C GLY A 85 23.77 12.08 22.02
N HIS A 86 22.82 11.21 22.34
CA HIS A 86 23.09 9.83 22.73
C HIS A 86 21.91 8.93 22.37
N TRP A 87 22.18 7.63 22.35
CA TRP A 87 21.15 6.63 22.19
C TRP A 87 20.69 6.11 23.54
N GLU A 88 19.38 6.05 23.75
CA GLU A 88 18.73 5.40 24.88
C GLU A 88 18.07 4.11 24.42
N ARG A 89 18.03 3.10 25.28
CA ARG A 89 17.34 1.84 24.97
C ARG A 89 15.94 1.84 25.58
N ARG A 90 14.91 1.60 24.78
CA ARG A 90 13.54 1.43 25.25
C ARG A 90 13.41 0.16 26.07
N LEU A 91 12.89 0.27 27.29
CA LEU A 91 12.57 -0.88 28.15
C LEU A 91 11.07 -1.16 28.14
N SER A 92 10.26 -0.11 28.15
CA SER A 92 8.80 -0.15 28.04
C SER A 92 8.28 1.14 27.38
N ASP A 93 6.96 1.32 27.36
CA ASP A 93 6.36 2.56 26.87
C ASP A 93 6.65 3.77 27.79
N HIS A 94 7.04 3.53 29.06
CA HIS A 94 7.28 4.56 30.07
C HIS A 94 8.69 4.51 30.69
N GLU A 95 9.56 3.64 30.20
CA GLU A 95 10.91 3.49 30.73
C GLU A 95 11.93 3.32 29.62
N VAL A 96 13.03 4.04 29.78
CA VAL A 96 14.22 3.98 28.94
C VAL A 96 15.45 3.74 29.82
N PHE A 97 16.42 3.03 29.27
CA PHE A 97 17.74 2.92 29.85
C PHE A 97 18.65 3.98 29.22
N ALA A 98 19.02 4.99 30.01
CA ALA A 98 19.99 5.99 29.64
C ALA A 98 21.41 5.47 29.90
N PRO A 99 22.36 5.61 28.95
CA PRO A 99 23.75 5.27 29.19
C PRO A 99 24.39 6.23 30.22
N PRO A 100 25.63 6.00 30.66
CA PRO A 100 26.37 7.02 31.39
C PRO A 100 26.54 8.25 30.50
N LEU A 101 26.24 9.43 31.03
CA LEU A 101 26.32 10.68 30.30
C LEU A 101 27.28 11.64 30.98
N THR A 102 27.84 12.53 30.18
CA THR A 102 28.64 13.64 30.66
C THR A 102 28.05 14.90 30.08
N GLY A 103 27.76 15.89 30.90
CA GLY A 103 27.46 17.21 30.37
C GLY A 103 28.43 18.28 30.86
N ARG A 104 28.36 19.42 30.18
CA ARG A 104 29.30 20.52 30.32
C ARG A 104 28.61 21.84 30.56
N THR A 105 29.05 22.59 31.58
CA THR A 105 28.62 23.99 31.75
C THR A 105 29.28 24.86 30.69
N PRO A 106 28.74 26.06 30.39
CA PRO A 106 29.39 27.05 29.54
C PRO A 106 30.81 27.44 30.02
N GLN A 107 31.07 27.33 31.32
CA GLN A 107 32.36 27.61 31.97
C GLN A 107 33.36 26.46 31.82
N GLY A 108 32.92 25.30 31.32
CA GLY A 108 33.76 24.13 31.07
C GLY A 108 33.74 23.07 32.17
N ASP A 109 32.92 23.25 33.22
CA ASP A 109 32.78 22.24 34.27
C ASP A 109 32.12 20.98 33.73
N ILE A 110 32.48 19.84 34.31
CA ILE A 110 32.04 18.53 33.88
C ILE A 110 31.20 17.89 34.98
N ILE A 111 29.99 17.47 34.62
CA ILE A 111 29.10 16.70 35.50
C ILE A 111 28.81 15.36 34.83
N ASN A 112 28.98 14.28 35.60
CA ASN A 112 28.70 12.92 35.14
C ASN A 112 27.36 12.43 35.69
N PHE A 113 26.54 11.86 34.81
CA PHE A 113 25.30 11.19 35.16
C PHE A 113 25.50 9.68 35.07
N PRO A 114 25.13 8.93 36.11
CA PRO A 114 25.21 7.48 36.05
C PRO A 114 24.18 6.94 35.07
N ALA A 115 24.49 5.80 34.45
CA ALA A 115 23.51 5.03 33.70
C ALA A 115 22.32 4.64 34.58
N GLY A 116 21.15 4.48 33.98
CA GLY A 116 20.00 3.97 34.71
C GLY A 116 18.69 4.00 33.94
N THR A 117 17.70 3.37 34.55
CA THR A 117 16.31 3.43 34.09
C THR A 117 15.71 4.78 34.46
N ARG A 118 15.12 5.45 33.48
CA ARG A 118 14.46 6.75 33.64
C ARG A 118 13.14 6.79 32.85
N PRO A 119 12.24 7.75 33.15
CA PRO A 119 11.16 8.11 32.25
C PRO A 119 11.70 8.56 30.87
N PRO A 120 10.84 8.63 29.84
CA PRO A 120 11.20 9.21 28.55
C PRO A 120 11.76 10.62 28.67
N VAL A 121 12.55 11.01 27.67
CA VAL A 121 13.30 12.27 27.66
C VAL A 121 12.41 13.51 27.75
N GLU A 122 11.18 13.42 27.26
CA GLU A 122 10.14 14.46 27.29
C GLU A 122 9.53 14.64 28.68
N GLU A 123 9.59 13.62 29.53
CA GLU A 123 8.96 13.59 30.86
C GLU A 123 9.94 13.94 31.98
N ARG A 124 11.24 14.11 31.67
CA ARG A 124 12.30 14.31 32.66
C ARG A 124 13.06 15.61 32.47
N GLN A 125 13.36 16.25 33.60
CA GLN A 125 14.19 17.45 33.63
C GLN A 125 15.69 17.13 33.51
N ALA A 126 16.15 15.96 33.98
CA ALA A 126 17.56 15.58 33.99
C ALA A 126 17.88 14.40 33.02
N PRO A 127 19.14 14.24 32.60
CA PRO A 127 19.59 13.18 31.69
C PRO A 127 19.65 11.80 32.32
#